data_AF-A0A6B9Y877-F1
#
_entry.id   AF-A0A6B9Y877-F1
#
_cell.length_a   1.000
_cell.length_b   1.000
_cell.length_c   1.000
_cell.angle_alpha   90.00
_cell.angle_beta   90.00
_cell.angle_gamma   90.00
#
_symmetry.space_group_name_H-M   'P 1'
#
loop_
_entity.id
_entity.type
_entity.pdbx_description
1 polymer ?
#
loop_
_entity_poly.entity_id
_entity_poly.type
_entity_poly.pdbx_seq_one_letter_code
_entity_poly.pdbx_strand_id
1 'polypeptide(L)' 'MRSFADPDTTFHLVRSQTPVNVDGFKLGEPTGEVECLECGAVEENIDEISHEPDCPQRFVHSRWYAEMMDQD' A
#
# COMPACT_ATOMS: atom_id res chain seq x y z
N MET A 1 -17.51 0.94 0.89
CA MET A 1 -16.04 0.98 1.09
C MET A 1 -15.39 1.65 -0.12
N ARG A 2 -14.34 2.48 0.05
CA ARG A 2 -13.63 3.12 -1.08
C ARG A 2 -12.55 2.17 -1.62
N SER A 3 -12.21 2.26 -2.91
CA SER A 3 -11.16 1.40 -3.46
C SER A 3 -9.75 2.01 -3.33
N PHE A 4 -8.70 1.20 -3.18
CA PHE A 4 -7.31 1.72 -3.30
C PHE A 4 -6.98 2.23 -4.72
N ALA A 5 -7.80 1.89 -5.71
CA ALA A 5 -7.68 2.38 -7.08
C ALA A 5 -8.54 3.63 -7.33
N ASP A 6 -9.14 4.20 -6.28
CA ASP A 6 -9.88 5.46 -6.37
C ASP A 6 -8.90 6.62 -6.61
N PRO A 7 -9.22 7.58 -7.50
CA PRO A 7 -8.32 8.70 -7.81
C PRO A 7 -7.97 9.58 -6.59
N ASP A 8 -8.78 9.56 -5.53
CA ASP A 8 -8.54 10.30 -4.29
C ASP A 8 -7.79 9.46 -3.24
N THR A 9 -7.14 8.36 -3.66
CA THR A 9 -6.23 7.58 -2.84
C THR A 9 -4.84 7.61 -3.43
N THR A 10 -3.83 7.84 -2.59
CA THR A 10 -2.45 8.01 -3.03
C THR A 10 -1.52 7.07 -2.28
N PHE A 11 -0.69 6.36 -3.05
CA PHE A 11 0.32 5.42 -2.55
C PHE A 11 1.62 5.62 -3.31
N HIS A 12 2.73 5.27 -2.65
CA HIS A 12 4.05 5.26 -3.24
C HIS A 12 4.59 3.84 -3.32
N LEU A 13 5.01 3.41 -4.51
CA LEU A 13 5.76 2.16 -4.67
C LEU A 13 7.19 2.40 -4.22
N VAL A 14 7.58 1.76 -3.13
CA VAL A 14 8.91 1.92 -2.55
C VAL A 14 9.95 1.33 -3.51
N ARG A 15 11.04 2.08 -3.71
CA ARG A 15 12.15 1.70 -4.58
C ARG A 15 13.45 1.68 -3.81
N SER A 16 14.26 0.66 -4.04
CA SER A 16 15.57 0.54 -3.39
C SER A 16 16.44 1.76 -3.67
N GLN A 17 17.01 2.31 -2.60
CA GLN A 17 17.99 3.41 -2.63
C GLN A 17 19.38 2.93 -2.20
N THR A 18 19.58 1.62 -2.07
CA THR A 18 20.84 1.05 -1.58
C THR A 18 21.50 0.16 -2.64
N PRO A 19 22.81 -0.15 -2.50
CA PRO A 19 23.46 -1.09 -3.39
C PRO A 19 22.89 -2.52 -3.24
N VAL A 20 22.86 -3.27 -4.34
CA VAL A 20 22.27 -4.62 -4.42
C VAL A 20 22.78 -5.63 -3.38
N ASN A 21 23.98 -5.43 -2.83
CA ASN A 21 24.52 -6.32 -1.80
C ASN A 21 23.97 -6.02 -0.38
N VAL A 22 23.15 -4.99 -0.21
CA VAL A 22 22.54 -4.61 1.06
C VAL A 22 21.13 -5.19 1.19
N ASP A 23 20.28 -4.97 0.20
CA ASP A 23 18.86 -5.35 0.22
C ASP A 23 18.47 -6.39 -0.85
N GLY A 24 19.39 -6.75 -1.75
CA GLY A 24 19.14 -7.72 -2.82
C GLY A 24 18.50 -7.13 -4.08
N PHE A 25 18.18 -5.83 -4.10
CA PHE A 25 17.53 -5.17 -5.23
C PHE A 25 18.51 -4.30 -6.03
N LYS A 26 18.27 -4.14 -7.34
CA LYS A 26 19.02 -3.13 -8.08
C LYS A 26 18.60 -1.74 -7.61
N LEU A 27 19.53 -0.79 -7.67
CA LEU A 27 19.23 0.61 -7.34
C LEU A 27 18.05 1.11 -8.20
N GLY A 28 17.00 1.61 -7.55
CA GLY A 28 15.77 2.11 -8.16
C GLY A 28 14.73 1.03 -8.51
N GLU A 29 15.01 -0.25 -8.26
CA GLU A 29 14.06 -1.36 -8.44
C GLU A 29 12.95 -1.30 -7.38
N PRO A 30 11.67 -1.61 -7.73
CA PRO A 30 10.62 -1.74 -6.74
C PRO A 30 10.95 -2.82 -5.71
N THR A 31 10.75 -2.53 -4.43
CA THR A 31 11.01 -3.50 -3.34
C THR A 31 9.87 -4.48 -3.16
N GLY A 32 8.68 -4.16 -3.68
CA GLY A 32 7.43 -4.87 -3.41
C GLY A 32 6.59 -4.20 -2.32
N GLU A 33 7.19 -3.29 -1.55
CA GLU A 33 6.49 -2.52 -0.54
C GLU A 33 5.73 -1.34 -1.15
N VAL A 34 4.62 -1.01 -0.48
CA VAL A 34 3.74 0.11 -0.81
C VAL A 34 3.58 0.98 0.42
N GLU A 35 3.87 2.27 0.28
CA GLU A 35 3.70 3.28 1.32
C GLU A 35 2.40 4.06 1.12
N CYS A 36 1.60 4.19 2.18
CA CYS A 36 0.47 5.11 2.21
C CYS A 36 0.97 6.55 2.37
N LEU A 37 0.65 7.44 1.42
CA LEU A 37 1.12 8.84 1.47
C LEU A 37 0.39 9.72 2.48
N GLU A 38 -0.70 9.24 3.09
CA GLU A 38 -1.46 9.97 4.11
C GLU A 38 -0.92 9.74 5.53
N CYS A 39 -0.45 8.52 5.84
CA CYS A 39 0.03 8.17 7.19
C CYS A 39 1.44 7.56 7.24
N GLY A 40 2.08 7.31 6.10
CA GLY A 40 3.43 6.74 6.01
C GLY A 40 3.54 5.25 6.35
N ALA A 41 2.42 4.54 6.55
CA ALA A 41 2.45 3.10 6.80
C ALA A 41 2.92 2.35 5.54
N VAL A 42 3.75 1.31 5.73
CA VAL A 42 4.39 0.54 4.66
C VAL A 42 4.09 -0.94 4.86
N GLU A 43 3.61 -1.61 3.81
CA GLU A 43 3.41 -3.07 3.77
C GLU A 43 3.61 -3.60 2.34
N GLU A 44 3.73 -4.92 2.19
CA GLU A 44 3.83 -5.60 0.89
C GLU A 44 2.47 -5.81 0.20
N ASN A 45 1.36 -5.63 0.94
CA ASN A 45 0.00 -5.80 0.43
C ASN A 45 -0.84 -4.54 0.64
N ILE A 46 -1.22 -3.89 -0.47
CA ILE A 46 -2.02 -2.66 -0.45
C ILE A 46 -3.41 -2.84 0.18
N ASP A 47 -3.96 -4.06 0.15
CA ASP A 47 -5.28 -4.37 0.75
C ASP A 47 -5.22 -4.52 2.28
N GLU A 48 -4.04 -4.69 2.86
CA GLU A 48 -3.86 -5.06 4.28
C GLU A 48 -2.88 -4.12 5.01
N ILE A 49 -2.76 -2.87 4.54
CA ILE A 49 -1.89 -1.88 5.19
C ILE A 49 -2.37 -1.61 6.62
N SER A 50 -1.47 -1.80 7.58
CA SER A 50 -1.68 -1.44 9.00
C SER A 50 -1.64 0.08 9.20
N HIS A 51 -2.69 0.77 8.78
CA HIS A 51 -2.79 2.22 8.85
C HIS A 51 -2.85 2.77 10.28
N GLU A 52 -2.41 4.03 10.44
CA GLU A 52 -2.67 4.81 11.65
C GLU A 52 -4.18 4.97 11.90
N PRO A 53 -4.65 5.02 13.17
CA PRO A 53 -6.07 5.03 13.50
C PRO A 53 -6.89 6.15 12.86
N ASP A 54 -6.28 7.31 12.61
CA ASP A 54 -6.89 8.51 12.04
C ASP A 54 -6.66 8.66 10.53
N CYS A 55 -5.96 7.72 9.89
CA CYS A 55 -5.66 7.80 8.46
C CYS A 55 -6.96 7.80 7.61
N PRO A 56 -7.11 8.76 6.68
CA PRO A 56 -8.29 8.84 5.81
C PRO A 56 -8.36 7.71 4.76
N GLN A 57 -7.26 6.99 4.55
CA GLN A 57 -7.19 5.83 3.64
C GLN A 57 -7.35 4.48 4.37
N ARG A 58 -7.55 4.43 5.69
CA ARG A 58 -7.46 3.17 6.48
C ARG A 58 -8.43 2.02 6.17
N PHE A 59 -9.44 2.27 5.34
CA PHE A 59 -10.47 1.29 4.97
C PHE A 59 -10.60 1.18 3.45
N VAL A 60 -9.53 1.47 2.71
CA VAL A 60 -9.52 1.30 1.26
C VAL A 60 -9.08 -0.11 0.91
N HIS A 61 -9.81 -0.78 0.03
CA HIS A 61 -9.52 -2.14 -0.41
C HIS A 61 -9.80 -2.31 -1.91
N SER A 62 -9.49 -3.45 -2.51
CA SER A 62 -9.92 -3.78 -3.85
C SER A 62 -11.45 -3.86 -3.90
N ARG A 63 -12.03 -3.59 -5.08
CA ARG A 63 -13.47 -3.78 -5.28
C ARG A 63 -13.90 -5.22 -4.97
N TRP A 64 -13.06 -6.18 -5.34
CA TRP A 64 -13.29 -7.60 -5.06
C TRP A 64 -13.35 -7.90 -3.55
N TYR A 65 -12.42 -7.35 -2.76
CA TYR A 65 -12.45 -7.53 -1.31
C TYR A 65 -13.72 -6.95 -0.69
N ALA A 66 -14.13 -5.76 -1.11
CA ALA A 66 -15.38 -5.15 -0.66
C ALA A 66 -16.61 -6.01 -1.04
N GLU A 67 -16.66 -6.56 -2.25
CA GLU A 67 -17.74 -7.45 -2.72
C GLU A 67 -17.83 -8.78 -1.93
N MET A 68 -16.68 -9.29 -1.46
CA MET A 68 -16.64 -10.51 -0.65
C MET A 68 -17.06 -10.26 0.80
N MET A 69 -16.71 -9.10 1.37
CA MET A 69 -17.04 -8.75 2.76
C MET A 69 -18.48 -8.22 2.94
N ASP A 70 -19.16 -7.78 1.87
CA ASP A 70 -20.57 -7.38 1.89
C ASP A 70 -21.56 -8.57 1.91
N GLN A 71 -21.06 -9.82 1.89
CA GLN A 71 -21.89 -11.04 1.88
C GLN A 71 -22.10 -11.70 3.27
N ASP A 72 -21.58 -11.09 4.33
CA ASP A 72 -21.77 -11.48 5.74
C ASP A 72 -22.67 -10.48 6.50
#